data_AF-A0A958UYF9-F1
#
_entry.id   AF-A0A958UYF9-F1
#
_cell.length_a   1.000
_cell.length_b   1.000
_cell.length_c   1.000
_cell.angle_alpha   90.00
_cell.angle_beta   90.00
_cell.angle_gamma   90.00
#
_symmetry.space_group_name_H-M   'P 1'
#
loop_
_entity.id
_entity.type
_entity.pdbx_description
1 polymer ?
#
loop_
_entity_poly.entity_id
_entity_poly.type
_entity_poly.pdbx_seq_one_letter_code
_entity_poly.pdbx_strand_id
1 'polypeptide(L)'
;YGLGIYAAMQFLQDKKKEAYTKFWLGKMFEKIYEARKNYNLNRYLDRVKPKDQSESYQQFLNFMWNLKLDEIKHIADHYLKESS
;
A
#
# COMPACT_ATOMS: atom_id res chain seq x y z
N TYR A 1 -2.92 1.38 -7.48
CA TYR A 1 -2.50 0.43 -6.43
C TYR A 1 -2.63 1.03 -5.03
N GLY A 2 -2.26 2.29 -4.82
CA GLY A 2 -2.36 2.95 -3.50
C GLY A 2 -3.74 2.91 -2.85
N LEU A 3 -4.81 3.20 -3.60
CA LEU A 3 -6.19 3.10 -3.09
C LEU A 3 -6.55 1.68 -2.62
N GLY A 4 -6.06 0.65 -3.32
CA GLY A 4 -6.27 -0.75 -2.94
C GLY A 4 -5.59 -1.12 -1.62
N ILE A 5 -4.38 -0.58 -1.38
CA ILE A 5 -3.67 -0.73 -0.10
C ILE A 5 -4.46 -0.07 1.02
N TYR A 6 -4.91 1.17 0.81
CA TYR A 6 -5.69 1.90 1.81
C TYR A 6 -6.99 1.16 2.18
N ALA A 7 -7.75 0.68 1.19
CA ALA A 7 -8.97 -0.10 1.44
C ALA A 7 -8.67 -1.44 2.14
N ALA A 8 -7.60 -2.14 1.75
CA ALA A 8 -7.19 -3.38 2.39
C ALA A 8 -6.80 -3.16 3.87
N MET A 9 -6.12 -2.06 4.20
CA MET A 9 -5.80 -1.69 5.59
C MET A 9 -7.07 -1.46 6.41
N GLN A 10 -8.10 -0.80 5.84
CA GLN A 10 -9.39 -0.63 6.51
C GLN A 10 -10.09 -1.97 6.78
N PHE A 11 -10.07 -2.90 5.82
CA PHE A 11 -10.64 -4.24 6.02
C PHE A 11 -9.91 -5.08 7.07
N LEU A 12 -8.58 -4.91 7.19
CA LEU A 12 -7.80 -5.58 8.25
C LEU A 12 -8.14 -5.03 9.65
N GLN A 13 -8.37 -3.72 9.77
CA GLN A 13 -8.83 -3.13 11.04
C GLN A 13 -10.16 -3.74 11.51
N ASP A 14 -11.07 -4.00 10.56
CA ASP A 14 -12.36 -4.66 10.81
C ASP A 14 -12.27 -6.18 11.04
N LYS A 15 -11.08 -6.79 10.98
CA LYS A 15 -10.84 -8.25 11.03
C LYS A 15 -11.64 -9.06 10.00
N LYS A 16 -11.98 -8.47 8.86
CA LYS A 16 -12.74 -9.15 7.79
C LYS A 16 -11.80 -9.83 6.79
N LYS A 17 -12.08 -11.11 6.49
CA LYS A 17 -11.40 -11.89 5.43
C LYS A 17 -9.87 -11.79 5.50
N GLU A 18 -9.31 -11.93 6.70
CA GLU A 18 -7.92 -11.55 7.02
C GLU A 18 -6.88 -12.15 6.08
N ALA A 19 -6.92 -13.47 5.81
CA ALA A 19 -5.96 -14.12 4.92
C ALA A 19 -6.02 -13.60 3.47
N TYR A 20 -7.23 -13.48 2.90
CA TYR A 20 -7.41 -12.95 1.55
C TYR A 20 -6.96 -11.48 1.46
N THR A 21 -7.31 -10.68 2.46
CA THR A 21 -6.94 -9.26 2.51
C THR A 21 -5.42 -9.09 2.64
N LYS A 22 -4.75 -9.89 3.48
CA LYS A 22 -3.28 -9.90 3.62
C LYS A 22 -2.58 -10.29 2.32
N PHE A 23 -3.05 -11.33 1.63
CA PHE A 23 -2.49 -11.73 0.34
C PHE A 23 -2.55 -10.59 -0.69
N TRP A 24 -3.72 -9.96 -0.84
CA TRP A 24 -3.88 -8.84 -1.76
C TRP A 24 -3.10 -7.59 -1.34
N LEU A 25 -2.95 -7.35 -0.04
CA LEU A 25 -2.10 -6.28 0.48
C LEU A 25 -0.65 -6.50 0.04
N GLY A 26 -0.12 -7.72 0.21
CA GLY A 26 1.21 -8.10 -0.26
C GLY A 26 1.37 -7.90 -1.77
N LYS A 27 0.38 -8.34 -2.57
CA LYS A 27 0.39 -8.13 -4.03
C LYS A 27 0.34 -6.66 -4.44
N MET A 28 -0.38 -5.81 -3.71
CA MET A 28 -0.40 -4.39 -4.01
C MET A 28 0.93 -3.71 -3.65
N PHE A 29 1.57 -4.10 -2.54
CA PHE A 29 2.92 -3.63 -2.22
C PHE A 29 3.97 -4.12 -3.22
N GLU A 30 3.86 -5.35 -3.74
CA GLU A 30 4.70 -5.85 -4.85
C GLU A 30 4.55 -4.97 -6.10
N LYS A 31 3.33 -4.56 -6.45
CA LYS A 31 3.11 -3.62 -7.56
C LYS A 31 3.66 -2.21 -7.29
N ILE A 32 3.59 -1.73 -6.05
CA ILE A 32 4.21 -0.45 -5.66
C ILE A 32 5.74 -0.53 -5.73
N TYR A 33 6.34 -1.66 -5.33
CA TYR A 33 7.78 -1.91 -5.45
C TYR A 33 8.23 -1.82 -6.91
N GLU A 34 7.57 -2.57 -7.80
CA GLU A 34 7.88 -2.53 -9.22
C GLU A 34 7.67 -1.13 -9.80
N ALA A 35 6.63 -0.42 -9.38
CA ALA A 35 6.39 0.93 -9.87
C ALA A 35 7.46 1.94 -9.42
N ARG A 36 7.94 1.83 -8.17
CA ARG A 36 9.00 2.67 -7.63
C ARG A 36 10.35 2.36 -8.28
N LYS A 37 10.67 1.07 -8.45
CA LYS A 37 11.88 0.60 -9.16
C LYS A 37 11.94 1.11 -10.61
N ASN A 38 10.79 1.19 -11.27
CA ASN A 38 10.67 1.64 -12.66
C ASN A 38 10.34 3.14 -12.79
N TYR A 39 10.49 3.93 -11.72
CA TYR A 39 10.27 5.39 -11.70
C TYR A 39 8.88 5.85 -12.19
N ASN A 40 7.85 5.02 -12.05
CA ASN A 40 6.48 5.30 -12.52
C ASN A 40 5.43 5.26 -11.39
N LEU A 41 5.87 5.31 -10.13
CA LEU A 41 5.01 5.28 -8.94
C LEU A 41 3.89 6.33 -8.97
N ASN A 42 4.18 7.51 -9.51
CA ASN A 42 3.21 8.61 -9.67
C ASN A 42 1.98 8.26 -10.51
N ARG A 43 2.00 7.17 -11.30
CA ARG A 43 0.85 6.67 -12.04
C ARG A 43 -0.10 5.82 -11.20
N TYR A 44 0.36 5.37 -10.03
CA TYR A 44 -0.32 4.34 -9.25
C TYR A 44 -0.57 4.69 -7.78
N LEU A 45 0.06 5.78 -7.32
CA LEU A 45 -0.08 6.37 -5.99
C LEU A 45 -0.42 7.85 -6.14
N ASP A 46 -1.52 8.26 -5.51
CA ASP A 46 -1.99 9.63 -5.55
C ASP A 46 -1.01 10.57 -4.84
N ARG A 47 -0.97 11.82 -5.29
CA ARG A 47 -0.27 12.89 -4.55
C ARG A 47 -1.13 13.36 -3.38
N VAL A 48 -0.46 13.86 -2.35
CA VAL A 48 -1.12 14.47 -1.19
C VAL A 48 -1.81 15.76 -1.63
N LYS A 49 -3.11 15.86 -1.35
CA LYS A 49 -3.95 17.04 -1.65
C LYS A 49 -4.75 17.45 -0.42
N PRO A 50 -4.27 18.42 0.38
CA PRO A 50 -4.85 18.75 1.68
C PRO A 50 -6.33 19.13 1.71
N LYS A 51 -6.84 19.69 0.61
CA LYS A 51 -8.23 20.18 0.51
C LYS A 51 -9.23 19.14 0.00
N ASP A 52 -8.75 18.10 -0.67
CA ASP A 52 -9.59 17.17 -1.43
C ASP A 52 -9.59 15.74 -0.84
N GLN A 53 -8.87 15.52 0.26
CA GLN A 53 -8.64 14.21 0.85
C GLN A 53 -8.88 14.26 2.36
N SER A 54 -9.40 13.18 2.93
CA SER A 54 -9.49 13.03 4.39
C SER A 54 -8.09 13.06 5.01
N GLU A 55 -7.99 13.49 6.26
CA GLU A 55 -6.72 13.52 6.99
C GLU A 55 -6.06 12.14 7.04
N SER A 56 -6.83 11.08 7.29
CA SER A 56 -6.32 9.71 7.33
C SER A 56 -5.74 9.25 5.99
N TYR A 57 -6.34 9.66 4.87
CA TYR A 57 -5.81 9.34 3.55
C TYR A 57 -4.55 10.15 3.24
N GLN A 58 -4.47 11.41 3.68
CA GLN A 58 -3.25 12.22 3.54
C GLN A 58 -2.08 11.62 4.34
N GLN A 59 -2.31 11.18 5.57
CA GLN A 59 -1.31 10.49 6.40
C GLN A 59 -0.84 9.20 5.72
N PHE A 60 -1.76 8.41 5.18
CA PHE A 60 -1.44 7.22 4.38
C PHE A 60 -0.55 7.57 3.17
N LEU A 61 -0.92 8.57 2.38
CA LEU A 61 -0.14 8.98 1.20
C LEU A 61 1.25 9.49 1.60
N ASN A 62 1.36 10.29 2.66
CA ASN A 62 2.65 10.75 3.19
C ASN A 62 3.55 9.58 3.58
N PHE A 63 3.01 8.58 4.28
CA PHE A 63 3.73 7.35 4.60
C PHE A 63 4.22 6.64 3.34
N MET A 64 3.33 6.37 2.39
CA MET A 64 3.66 5.65 1.16
C MET A 64 4.72 6.37 0.31
N TRP A 65 4.66 7.69 0.22
CA TRP A 65 5.66 8.49 -0.51
C TRP A 65 7.02 8.49 0.18
N ASN A 66 7.09 8.33 1.49
CA ASN A 66 8.35 8.33 2.23
C ASN A 66 9.03 6.95 2.34
N LEU A 67 8.34 5.86 1.98
CA LEU A 67 8.93 4.52 2.00
C LEU A 67 10.12 4.38 1.03
N LYS A 68 11.19 3.76 1.48
CA LYS A 68 12.31 3.36 0.63
C LYS A 68 11.98 2.09 -0.15
N LEU A 69 12.73 1.85 -1.23
CA LEU A 69 12.47 0.71 -2.12
C LEU A 69 12.58 -0.64 -1.40
N ASP A 70 13.56 -0.79 -0.53
CA ASP A 70 13.79 -1.98 0.31
C ASP A 70 12.70 -2.16 1.37
N GLU A 71 12.24 -1.07 2.00
CA GLU A 71 11.11 -1.11 2.95
C GLU A 71 9.83 -1.61 2.28
N ILE A 72 9.54 -1.14 1.06
CA ILE A 72 8.37 -1.62 0.28
C ILE A 72 8.50 -3.11 -0.01
N LYS A 73 9.69 -3.57 -0.41
CA LYS A 73 9.93 -4.99 -0.71
C LYS A 73 9.74 -5.85 0.54
N HIS A 74 10.26 -5.39 1.68
CA HIS A 74 10.12 -6.08 2.95
C HIS A 74 8.65 -6.21 3.37
N ILE A 75 7.86 -5.15 3.21
CA ILE A 75 6.40 -5.19 3.48
C ILE A 75 5.69 -6.18 2.55
N ALA A 76 5.99 -6.15 1.25
CA ALA A 76 5.41 -7.06 0.28
C ALA A 76 5.70 -8.53 0.65
N ASP A 77 6.97 -8.84 0.95
CA ASP A 77 7.42 -10.18 1.28
C ASP A 77 6.82 -10.69 2.59
N HIS A 78 6.71 -9.83 3.60
CA HIS A 78 6.08 -10.17 4.88
C HIS A 78 4.66 -10.68 4.66
N TYR A 79 3.81 -9.92 3.96
CA TYR A 79 2.42 -10.30 3.73
C TYR A 79 2.27 -11.49 2.78
N LEU A 80 3.14 -11.64 1.78
CA LEU A 80 3.10 -12.79 0.87
C LEU A 80 3.54 -14.08 1.56
N LYS A 81 4.55 -14.02 2.45
CA LYS A 81 5.05 -15.17 3.20
C LYS A 81 4.05 -15.65 4.25
N GLU A 82 3.35 -14.73 4.92
CA GLU A 82 2.27 -15.09 5.87
C GLU A 82 1.03 -15.68 5.19
N SER A 83 0.88 -15.49 3.88
CA SER A 83 -0.27 -15.97 3.11
C SER A 83 -0.01 -17.28 2.37
N SER A 84 1.20 -17.85 2.51
CA SER A 84 1.64 -19.08 1.83
C SER A 84 1.49 -20.32 2.71
#